data_AF-A0A6J4WYP5-F1
#
_entry.id   AF-A0A6J4WYP5-F1
#
_cell.length_a   1.000
_cell.length_b   1.000
_cell.length_c   1.000
_cell.angle_alpha   90.00
_cell.angle_beta   90.00
_cell.angle_gamma   90.00
#
_symmetry.space_group_name_H-M   'P 1'
#
loop_
_entity.id
_entity.type
_entity.pdbx_description
1 polymer ?
#
loop_
_entity_poly.entity_id
_entity_poly.type
_entity_poly.pdbx_seq_one_letter_code
_entity_poly.pdbx_strand_id
1 'polypeptide(L)'
;MKSKRFKQLSERPVNKETFILPWHEAGLINTSSPKDPQPSIKIVEGIVTEIDGVPRDEFDLIDHFVAKRAINIETAERAMNTPAVEIARMLVDINVSRGHILELVSGCTPAKLVEIVLNMNVMEMMMGLSKMRARRTPANQAHVTNRKENPALLAADAAEAAL
;
A
#
# COMPACT_ATOMS: atom_id res chain seq x y z
N MET A 1 -40.70 23.92 5.74
CA MET A 1 -40.80 22.72 6.61
C MET A 1 -39.65 21.77 6.24
N LYS A 2 -38.78 21.37 7.18
CA LYS A 2 -37.68 20.43 6.87
C LYS A 2 -38.22 19.00 6.75
N SER A 3 -37.72 18.22 5.79
CA SER A 3 -38.13 16.83 5.59
C SER A 3 -37.78 15.98 6.82
N LYS A 4 -38.77 15.23 7.34
CA LYS A 4 -38.56 14.31 8.48
C LYS A 4 -37.49 13.26 8.17
N ARG A 5 -37.40 12.81 6.90
CA ARG A 5 -36.35 11.88 6.44
C ARG A 5 -34.96 12.49 6.61
N PHE A 6 -34.76 13.75 6.24
CA PHE A 6 -33.45 14.40 6.38
C PHE A 6 -33.07 14.67 7.83
N LYS A 7 -34.04 14.92 8.71
CA LYS A 7 -33.78 15.00 10.15
C LYS A 7 -33.21 13.69 10.70
N GLN A 8 -33.84 12.56 10.38
CA GLN A 8 -33.32 11.24 10.76
C GLN A 8 -31.97 10.93 10.11
N LEU A 9 -31.77 11.32 8.85
CA LEU A 9 -30.49 11.13 8.18
C LEU A 9 -29.38 11.94 8.85
N SER A 10 -29.62 13.18 9.26
CA SER A 10 -28.60 14.03 9.90
C SER A 10 -28.17 13.53 11.28
N GLU A 11 -29.04 12.81 11.99
CA GLU A 11 -28.75 12.26 13.32
C GLU A 11 -27.95 10.95 13.28
N ARG A 12 -27.72 10.36 12.08
CA ARG A 12 -26.96 9.11 11.94
C ARG A 12 -25.50 9.28 12.40
N PRO A 13 -24.91 8.26 13.07
CA PRO A 13 -23.54 8.32 13.57
C PRO A 13 -22.49 8.69 12.51
N VAL A 14 -22.68 8.26 11.25
CA VAL A 14 -21.75 8.58 10.15
C VAL A 14 -21.55 10.09 9.95
N ASN A 15 -22.53 10.94 10.28
CA ASN A 15 -22.35 12.39 10.13
C ASN A 15 -21.57 13.02 11.29
N LYS A 16 -21.13 12.24 12.28
CA LYS A 16 -20.15 12.66 13.29
C LYS A 16 -18.71 12.46 12.79
N GLU A 17 -18.54 11.66 11.74
CA GLU A 17 -17.25 11.51 11.06
C GLU A 17 -16.90 12.78 10.29
N THR A 18 -15.60 13.04 10.15
CA THR A 18 -15.10 14.19 9.40
C THR A 18 -14.80 13.76 7.97
N PHE A 19 -15.57 14.29 7.01
CA PHE A 19 -15.29 14.16 5.59
C PHE A 19 -14.70 15.46 5.06
N ILE A 20 -13.59 15.36 4.34
CA ILE A 20 -12.94 16.49 3.67
C ILE A 20 -12.93 16.25 2.16
N LEU A 21 -12.90 17.34 1.40
CA LEU A 21 -12.58 17.28 -0.02
C LEU A 21 -11.07 17.03 -0.19
N PRO A 22 -10.63 16.39 -1.29
CA PRO A 22 -9.21 16.20 -1.56
C PRO A 22 -8.44 17.54 -1.57
N TRP A 23 -7.27 17.56 -0.95
CA TRP A 23 -6.37 18.71 -0.91
C TRP A 23 -4.93 18.25 -1.19
N HIS A 24 -4.58 18.17 -2.48
CA HIS A 24 -3.33 17.55 -2.94
C HIS A 24 -2.07 18.35 -2.59
N GLU A 25 -2.16 19.67 -2.43
CA GLU A 25 -1.01 20.49 -2.01
C GLU A 25 -0.53 20.16 -0.59
N ALA A 26 -1.45 19.76 0.30
CA ALA A 26 -1.14 19.31 1.65
C ALA A 26 -1.00 17.79 1.78
N GLY A 27 -1.08 17.04 0.66
CA GLY A 27 -1.04 15.58 0.66
C GLY A 27 -2.31 14.90 1.19
N LEU A 28 -3.42 15.62 1.34
CA LEU A 28 -4.69 15.07 1.81
C LEU A 28 -5.51 14.53 0.63
N ILE A 29 -4.96 13.50 -0.01
CA ILE A 29 -5.58 12.75 -1.10
C ILE A 29 -5.14 11.28 -0.96
N ASN A 30 -6.04 10.34 -1.23
CA ASN A 30 -5.77 8.92 -1.01
C ASN A 30 -4.74 8.37 -2.02
N THR A 31 -4.99 8.56 -3.32
CA THR A 31 -4.15 8.09 -4.42
C THR A 31 -4.33 8.99 -5.65
N SER A 32 -3.48 8.82 -6.66
CA SER A 32 -3.59 9.49 -7.96
C SER A 32 -3.52 11.02 -7.84
N SER A 33 -2.63 11.50 -6.97
CA SER A 33 -2.33 12.92 -6.88
C SER A 33 -1.73 13.40 -8.21
N PRO A 34 -2.07 14.61 -8.69
CA PRO A 34 -1.38 15.20 -9.82
C PRO A 34 0.11 15.47 -9.55
N LYS A 35 0.54 15.39 -8.28
CA LYS A 35 1.94 15.52 -7.86
C LYS A 35 2.66 14.17 -7.68
N ASP A 36 1.97 13.05 -7.84
CA ASP A 36 2.62 11.73 -7.75
C ASP A 36 3.60 11.57 -8.93
N PRO A 37 4.82 11.06 -8.69
CA PRO A 37 5.78 10.86 -9.77
C PRO A 37 5.33 9.76 -10.74
N GLN A 38 5.80 9.86 -11.98
CA GLN A 38 5.61 8.78 -12.95
C GLN A 38 6.63 7.67 -12.70
N PRO A 39 6.26 6.38 -12.86
CA PRO A 39 7.19 5.27 -12.66
C PRO A 39 8.37 5.34 -13.63
N SER A 40 9.59 5.40 -13.11
CA SER A 40 10.81 5.32 -13.93
C SER A 40 11.98 4.75 -13.12
N ILE A 41 12.95 4.15 -13.80
CA ILE A 41 14.22 3.77 -13.18
C ILE A 41 15.34 3.91 -14.19
N LYS A 42 16.51 4.38 -13.74
CA LYS A 42 17.76 4.30 -14.52
C LYS A 42 18.84 3.65 -13.69
N ILE A 43 19.60 2.77 -14.33
CA ILE A 43 20.68 2.02 -13.70
C ILE A 43 21.93 2.16 -14.57
N VAL A 44 23.03 2.59 -13.98
CA VAL A 44 24.34 2.73 -14.63
C VAL A 44 25.36 1.98 -13.79
N GLU A 45 26.07 1.03 -14.40
CA GLU A 45 27.11 0.24 -13.72
C GLU A 45 26.61 -0.45 -12.42
N GLY A 46 25.37 -0.94 -12.43
CA GLY A 46 24.74 -1.59 -11.27
C GLY A 46 24.30 -0.63 -10.16
N ILE A 47 24.36 0.68 -10.39
CA ILE A 47 23.93 1.71 -9.45
C ILE A 47 22.68 2.38 -9.99
N VAL A 48 21.64 2.48 -9.17
CA VAL A 48 20.44 3.25 -9.52
C VAL A 48 20.75 4.75 -9.52
N THR A 49 20.60 5.38 -10.68
CA THR A 49 20.88 6.80 -10.93
C THR A 49 19.63 7.67 -11.07
N GLU A 50 18.45 7.07 -11.19
CA GLU A 50 17.15 7.74 -11.17
C GLU A 50 16.08 6.78 -10.63
N ILE A 51 15.14 7.27 -9.82
CA ILE A 51 13.92 6.55 -9.39
C ILE A 51 12.74 7.49 -9.50
N ASP A 52 11.68 7.05 -10.16
CA ASP A 52 10.38 7.74 -10.23
C ASP A 52 10.54 9.24 -10.60
N GLY A 53 11.37 9.51 -11.60
CA GLY A 53 11.67 10.85 -12.10
C GLY A 53 12.65 11.67 -11.26
N VAL A 54 13.08 11.18 -10.09
CA VAL A 54 14.05 11.85 -9.22
C VAL A 54 15.47 11.40 -9.60
N PRO A 55 16.39 12.30 -9.98
CA PRO A 55 17.77 11.95 -10.25
C PRO A 55 18.56 11.75 -8.94
N ARG A 56 19.63 10.95 -8.99
CA ARG A 56 20.38 10.53 -7.79
C ARG A 56 20.98 11.68 -6.96
N ASP A 57 21.29 12.81 -7.58
CA ASP A 57 21.79 14.00 -6.90
C ASP A 57 20.71 14.77 -6.12
N GLU A 58 19.43 14.49 -6.40
CA GLU A 58 18.28 15.01 -5.67
C GLU A 58 17.67 14.00 -4.69
N PHE A 59 18.23 12.79 -4.60
CA PHE A 59 17.76 11.76 -3.67
C PHE A 59 17.78 12.26 -2.22
N ASP A 60 16.66 12.04 -1.54
CA ASP A 60 16.62 12.14 -0.10
C ASP A 60 17.08 10.83 0.57
N LEU A 61 16.95 10.75 1.89
CA LEU A 61 17.33 9.58 2.66
C LEU A 61 16.51 8.33 2.31
N ILE A 62 15.22 8.50 2.00
CA ILE A 62 14.31 7.42 1.60
C ILE A 62 14.70 6.93 0.21
N ASP A 63 14.91 7.83 -0.75
CA ASP A 63 15.32 7.48 -2.10
C ASP A 63 16.63 6.72 -2.09
N HIS A 64 17.62 7.21 -1.35
CA HIS A 64 18.90 6.52 -1.18
C HIS A 64 18.75 5.12 -0.59
N PHE A 65 17.86 4.95 0.40
CA PHE A 65 17.61 3.65 1.00
C PHE A 65 16.93 2.70 0.01
N VAL A 66 15.86 3.13 -0.65
CA VAL A 66 15.10 2.34 -1.63
C VAL A 66 16.00 1.93 -2.79
N ALA A 67 16.71 2.89 -3.38
CA ALA A 67 17.64 2.69 -4.48
C ALA A 67 18.73 1.67 -4.18
N LYS A 68 19.24 1.66 -2.95
CA LYS A 68 20.37 0.83 -2.56
C LYS A 68 19.95 -0.55 -2.02
N ARG A 69 18.75 -0.65 -1.44
CA ARG A 69 18.38 -1.81 -0.59
C ARG A 69 17.06 -2.49 -0.95
N ALA A 70 16.13 -1.79 -1.58
CA ALA A 70 14.76 -2.28 -1.73
C ALA A 70 14.42 -2.78 -3.13
N ILE A 71 15.19 -2.37 -4.15
CA ILE A 71 14.96 -2.75 -5.54
C ILE A 71 15.97 -3.79 -5.98
N ASN A 72 15.48 -4.92 -6.49
CA ASN A 72 16.29 -5.91 -7.18
C ASN A 72 16.67 -5.41 -8.57
N ILE A 73 17.88 -4.87 -8.70
CA ILE A 73 18.41 -4.28 -9.94
C ILE A 73 18.47 -5.28 -11.10
N GLU A 74 18.62 -6.58 -10.83
CA GLU A 74 18.67 -7.62 -11.86
C GLU A 74 17.31 -7.81 -12.55
N THR A 75 16.21 -7.54 -11.83
CA THR A 75 14.85 -7.67 -12.35
C THR A 75 14.21 -6.33 -12.71
N ALA A 76 14.80 -5.22 -12.27
CA ALA A 76 14.18 -3.90 -12.36
C ALA A 76 13.81 -3.47 -13.78
N GLU A 77 14.71 -3.64 -14.76
CA GLU A 77 14.42 -3.28 -16.15
C GLU A 77 13.22 -4.08 -16.70
N ARG A 78 13.18 -5.40 -16.47
CA ARG A 78 12.06 -6.25 -16.88
C ARG A 78 10.76 -5.85 -16.18
N ALA A 79 10.82 -5.61 -14.87
CA ALA A 79 9.66 -5.24 -14.06
C ALA A 79 9.06 -3.89 -14.50
N MET A 80 9.91 -2.89 -14.72
CA MET A 80 9.49 -1.55 -15.12
C MET A 80 8.97 -1.49 -16.56
N ASN A 81 9.53 -2.30 -17.46
CA ASN A 81 9.05 -2.45 -18.84
C ASN A 81 7.77 -3.29 -18.96
N THR A 82 7.40 -4.04 -17.93
CA THR A 82 6.12 -4.76 -17.92
C THR A 82 4.99 -3.76 -17.63
N PRO A 83 3.94 -3.67 -18.48
CA PRO A 83 2.82 -2.77 -18.22
C PRO A 83 2.17 -3.09 -16.86
N ALA A 84 1.85 -2.06 -16.07
CA ALA A 84 1.31 -2.26 -14.73
C ALA A 84 0.03 -3.10 -14.71
N VAL A 85 -0.82 -2.93 -15.72
CA VAL A 85 -2.05 -3.74 -15.90
C VAL A 85 -1.76 -5.23 -16.09
N GLU A 86 -0.63 -5.62 -16.70
CA GLU A 86 -0.29 -7.04 -16.85
C GLU A 86 0.13 -7.63 -15.52
N ILE A 87 0.90 -6.90 -14.70
CA ILE A 87 1.24 -7.35 -13.34
C ILE A 87 -0.03 -7.39 -12.46
N ALA A 88 -0.96 -6.45 -12.65
CA ALA A 88 -2.26 -6.46 -11.98
C ALA A 88 -3.10 -7.71 -12.34
N ARG A 89 -3.09 -8.12 -13.61
CA ARG A 89 -3.72 -9.38 -14.06
C ARG A 89 -3.03 -10.60 -13.45
N MET A 90 -1.69 -10.62 -13.41
CA MET A 90 -0.93 -11.69 -12.77
C MET A 90 -1.31 -11.86 -11.29
N LEU A 91 -1.58 -10.76 -10.56
CA LEU A 91 -2.02 -10.81 -9.16
C LEU A 91 -3.30 -11.62 -8.98
N VAL A 92 -4.24 -11.57 -9.92
CA VAL A 92 -5.53 -12.29 -9.83
C VAL A 92 -5.58 -13.60 -10.61
N ASP A 93 -4.66 -13.85 -11.53
CA ASP A 93 -4.64 -15.07 -12.35
C ASP A 93 -4.18 -16.30 -11.56
N ILE A 94 -5.07 -17.27 -11.35
CA ILE A 94 -4.79 -18.49 -10.59
C ILE A 94 -3.67 -19.36 -11.17
N ASN A 95 -3.33 -19.18 -12.45
CA ASN A 95 -2.25 -19.92 -13.12
C ASN A 95 -0.87 -19.29 -12.88
N VAL A 96 -0.83 -18.06 -12.36
CA VAL A 96 0.41 -17.36 -12.04
C VAL A 96 0.75 -17.54 -10.55
N SER A 97 1.90 -18.17 -10.29
CA SER A 97 2.36 -18.43 -8.92
C SER A 97 2.76 -17.15 -8.18
N ARG A 98 2.66 -17.18 -6.84
CA ARG A 98 3.17 -16.11 -5.97
C ARG A 98 4.65 -15.81 -6.21
N GLY A 99 5.47 -16.84 -6.45
CA GLY A 99 6.91 -16.70 -6.65
C GLY A 99 7.25 -15.86 -7.89
N HIS A 100 6.54 -16.11 -8.99
CA HIS A 100 6.72 -15.35 -10.22
C HIS A 100 6.38 -13.86 -10.04
N ILE A 101 5.27 -13.58 -9.33
CA ILE A 101 4.88 -12.19 -9.03
C ILE A 101 5.93 -11.52 -8.14
N LEU A 102 6.41 -12.22 -7.10
CA LEU A 102 7.44 -11.69 -6.20
C LEU A 102 8.73 -11.32 -6.92
N GLU A 103 9.15 -12.14 -7.89
CA GLU A 103 10.32 -11.87 -8.71
C GLU A 103 10.16 -10.51 -9.43
N LEU A 104 9.04 -10.30 -10.13
CA LEU A 104 8.76 -9.04 -10.82
C LEU A 104 8.63 -7.85 -9.87
N VAL A 105 7.78 -7.94 -8.84
CA VAL A 105 7.55 -6.80 -7.92
C VAL A 105 8.80 -6.42 -7.12
N SER A 106 9.76 -7.34 -6.94
CA SER A 106 11.05 -7.01 -6.31
C SER A 106 11.88 -6.01 -7.12
N GLY A 107 11.65 -5.91 -8.44
CA GLY A 107 12.29 -4.93 -9.31
C GLY A 107 11.49 -3.65 -9.52
N CYS A 108 10.26 -3.54 -9.00
CA CYS A 108 9.42 -2.37 -9.19
C CYS A 108 9.85 -1.21 -8.29
N THR A 109 9.72 0.02 -8.80
CA THR A 109 9.83 1.24 -7.99
C THR A 109 8.55 1.49 -7.17
N PRO A 110 8.59 2.37 -6.16
CA PRO A 110 7.40 2.76 -5.40
C PRO A 110 6.23 3.22 -6.28
N ALA A 111 6.45 4.12 -7.23
CA ALA A 111 5.38 4.59 -8.12
C ALA A 111 4.84 3.46 -9.00
N LYS A 112 5.70 2.53 -9.45
CA LYS A 112 5.26 1.37 -10.22
C LYS A 112 4.33 0.46 -9.43
N LEU A 113 4.64 0.21 -8.16
CA LEU A 113 3.79 -0.61 -7.28
C LEU A 113 2.41 0.03 -7.08
N VAL A 114 2.35 1.35 -6.91
CA VAL A 114 1.07 2.09 -6.84
C VAL A 114 0.31 2.00 -8.16
N GLU A 115 0.99 2.20 -9.29
CA GLU A 115 0.39 2.09 -10.64
C GLU A 115 -0.28 0.73 -10.87
N ILE A 116 0.36 -0.37 -10.43
CA ILE A 116 -0.20 -1.73 -10.53
C ILE A 116 -1.51 -1.84 -9.76
N VAL A 117 -1.54 -1.39 -8.50
CA VAL A 117 -2.74 -1.50 -7.65
C VAL A 117 -3.86 -0.60 -8.14
N LEU A 118 -3.55 0.55 -8.74
CA LEU A 118 -4.56 1.46 -9.32
C LEU A 118 -5.31 0.87 -10.52
N ASN A 119 -4.82 -0.22 -11.12
CA ASN A 119 -5.53 -0.95 -12.17
C ASN A 119 -6.56 -1.96 -11.62
N MET A 120 -6.73 -2.03 -10.30
CA MET A 120 -7.54 -3.06 -9.64
C MET A 120 -8.70 -2.44 -8.86
N ASN A 121 -9.85 -3.11 -8.88
CA ASN A 121 -10.93 -2.84 -7.92
C ASN A 121 -10.72 -3.64 -6.62
N VAL A 122 -11.53 -3.37 -5.60
CA VAL A 122 -11.38 -4.00 -4.28
C VAL A 122 -11.50 -5.53 -4.30
N MET A 123 -12.31 -6.11 -5.19
CA MET A 123 -12.46 -7.57 -5.28
C MET A 123 -11.20 -8.21 -5.87
N GLU A 124 -10.62 -7.58 -6.88
CA GLU A 124 -9.35 -8.00 -7.48
C GLU A 124 -8.21 -7.87 -6.46
N MET A 125 -8.18 -6.77 -5.69
CA MET A 125 -7.21 -6.58 -4.61
C MET A 125 -7.35 -7.66 -3.54
N MET A 126 -8.58 -8.02 -3.14
CA MET A 126 -8.83 -9.10 -2.17
C MET A 126 -8.33 -10.45 -2.69
N MET A 127 -8.57 -10.76 -3.96
CA MET A 127 -8.06 -11.98 -4.61
C MET A 127 -6.52 -11.98 -4.64
N GLY A 128 -5.90 -10.89 -5.10
CA GLY A 128 -4.45 -10.72 -5.12
C GLY A 128 -3.82 -10.84 -3.73
N LEU A 129 -4.41 -10.19 -2.73
CA LEU A 129 -3.96 -10.27 -1.32
C LEU A 129 -4.02 -11.71 -0.81
N SER A 130 -5.06 -12.47 -1.15
CA SER A 130 -5.20 -13.86 -0.73
C SER A 130 -4.06 -14.76 -1.26
N LYS A 131 -3.62 -14.51 -2.50
CA LYS A 131 -2.49 -15.19 -3.15
C LYS A 131 -1.15 -14.72 -2.60
N MET A 132 -0.97 -13.41 -2.43
CA MET A 132 0.32 -12.81 -2.06
C MET A 132 0.65 -12.94 -0.57
N ARG A 133 -0.34 -13.22 0.29
CA ARG A 133 -0.15 -13.45 1.72
C ARG A 133 0.96 -14.48 1.96
N ALA A 134 1.99 -14.08 2.70
CA ALA A 134 3.16 -14.91 2.93
C ALA A 134 2.86 -16.16 3.77
N ARG A 135 2.00 -16.03 4.79
CA ARG A 135 1.55 -17.16 5.61
C ARG A 135 0.25 -17.75 5.06
N ARG A 136 0.19 -19.07 4.96
CA ARG A 136 -1.02 -19.79 4.56
C ARG A 136 -2.19 -19.44 5.48
N THR A 137 -2.00 -19.64 6.79
CA THR A 137 -3.00 -19.36 7.82
C THR A 137 -2.92 -17.90 8.24
N PRO A 138 -4.02 -17.12 8.09
CA PRO A 138 -4.08 -15.78 8.66
C PRO A 138 -4.01 -15.84 10.18
N ALA A 139 -3.50 -14.80 10.82
CA ALA A 139 -3.56 -14.63 12.26
C ALA A 139 -4.13 -13.25 12.58
N ASN A 140 -4.38 -13.00 13.86
CA ASN A 140 -4.91 -11.73 14.34
C ASN A 140 -3.96 -11.09 15.35
N GLN A 141 -4.17 -9.80 15.62
CA GLN A 141 -3.47 -9.04 16.65
C GLN A 141 -4.52 -8.26 17.47
N ALA A 142 -4.31 -8.19 18.78
CA ALA A 142 -5.18 -7.43 19.70
C ALA A 142 -4.37 -6.34 20.42
N HIS A 143 -5.04 -5.25 20.77
CA HIS A 143 -4.52 -4.26 21.71
C HIS A 143 -4.96 -4.65 23.12
N VAL A 144 -4.00 -4.69 24.05
CA VAL A 144 -4.26 -4.85 25.48
C VAL A 144 -3.64 -3.64 26.17
N THR A 145 -4.46 -2.65 26.48
CA THR A 145 -4.05 -1.39 27.07
C THR A 145 -5.12 -0.92 28.06
N ASN A 146 -4.74 -0.13 29.06
CA ASN A 146 -5.71 0.55 29.91
C ASN A 146 -5.18 1.93 30.30
N ARG A 147 -6.09 2.89 30.52
CA ARG A 147 -5.74 4.30 30.80
C ARG A 147 -4.77 4.50 31.97
N LYS A 148 -4.71 3.55 32.91
CA LYS A 148 -3.89 3.64 34.12
C LYS A 148 -2.57 2.89 34.01
N GLU A 149 -2.28 2.26 32.86
CA GLU A 149 -1.14 1.36 32.69
C GLU A 149 -1.07 0.29 33.81
N ASN A 150 -2.23 -0.16 34.29
CA ASN A 150 -2.31 -1.09 35.41
C ASN A 150 -1.80 -2.47 34.96
N PRO A 151 -0.69 -2.98 35.51
CA PRO A 151 -0.07 -4.22 35.05
C PRO A 151 -0.92 -5.46 35.32
N ALA A 152 -1.70 -5.47 36.41
CA ALA A 152 -2.56 -6.61 36.74
C ALA A 152 -3.72 -6.73 35.74
N LEU A 153 -4.28 -5.60 35.31
CA LEU A 153 -5.33 -5.57 34.28
C LEU A 153 -4.76 -5.92 32.90
N LEU A 154 -3.59 -5.40 32.54
CA LEU A 154 -2.91 -5.80 31.29
C LEU A 154 -2.69 -7.31 31.24
N ALA A 155 -2.23 -7.91 32.33
CA ALA A 155 -2.00 -9.36 32.39
C ALA A 155 -3.31 -10.15 32.26
N ALA A 156 -4.38 -9.71 32.93
CA ALA A 156 -5.69 -10.36 32.87
C ALA A 156 -6.30 -10.28 31.46
N ASP A 157 -6.35 -9.08 30.87
CA ASP A 157 -6.90 -8.86 29.53
C ASP A 157 -6.05 -9.57 28.45
N ALA A 158 -4.73 -9.65 28.63
CA ALA A 158 -3.86 -10.39 27.71
C ALA A 158 -4.11 -11.90 27.79
N ALA A 159 -4.37 -12.43 28.98
CA ALA A 159 -4.74 -13.82 29.15
C ALA A 159 -6.08 -14.13 28.49
N GLU A 160 -7.08 -13.25 28.62
CA GLU A 160 -8.38 -13.39 27.94
C GLU A 160 -8.24 -13.30 26.41
N ALA A 161 -7.50 -12.32 25.90
CA ALA A 161 -7.32 -12.12 24.46
C ALA A 161 -6.54 -13.24 23.75
N ALA A 162 -5.82 -14.07 24.50
CA ALA A 162 -5.06 -15.20 23.97
C ALA A 162 -5.86 -16.52 23.87
N LEU A 163 -7.02 -16.60 24.51
CA LEU A 163 -7.92 -17.76 24.50
C LEU A 163 -8.80 -17.79 23.23
#